data_AF-A0A1D6N2F5-F1
#
_entry.id   AF-A0A1D6N2F5-F1
#
_cell.length_a   1.000
_cell.length_b   1.000
_cell.length_c   1.000
_cell.angle_alpha   90.00
_cell.angle_beta   90.00
_cell.angle_gamma   90.00
#
_symmetry.space_group_name_H-M   'P 1'
#
loop_
_entity.id
_entity.type
_entity.pdbx_description
1 polymer ?
#
loop_
_entity_poly.entity_id
_entity_poly.type
_entity_poly.pdbx_seq_one_letter_code
_entity_poly.pdbx_strand_id
1 'polypeptide(L)'
;MAIPVRSAAAPRRLVPSIPPASSGHVRGLACFGTRTGPRGARGLSMVVADSTSRRAKQADGGDGVLGAPVLGGLGMEGLGDQLSVVMKFGGSSVSSAARMAEVAGLILTFPEERPVVVLSAMGKTTNNLLLAGEKAVGCGVIHVSEIEEWNMVKSLHIKTVDELGLPRSVIQDMLDELEQLLKGIAMMKELTPRTSDYLVSFGECMSTRIFSAYLNKIRVKARQVLLDIFLICTYDAFDIGFITTDEFGNADILEATYPAVAKRLHGDWIQDPAIPVVTGFLGKGWKSGAVTTLGRGGSDLTATTIGKALGLREIQVWKDVDGVLTCDPNIYPHAKTVPYLTFEEATELAYFGAQVLHPQSMRPAREGDIPVRVKNSYNPKAPGTLITRQRDMDKVVLTSIVLKSNVTMLDIVSTRMLGQYGFLARVFAIFEDLCISVDCVATSEVSVSVSLDPSKIWSRELIQQASELDHVVEELEKIAIVRLLQQRAIISLIGNVEQSSLILEKTGRVLRKSGVNVQMISQGASKVNMSLIVHDSDAKALVEALHQAFFEDDVLSQVEAENLLVG
;
A
#
# COMPACT_ATOMS: atom_id res chain seq x y z
N MET A 1 45.14 57.28 13.55
CA MET A 1 45.26 57.48 15.02
C MET A 1 45.92 56.27 15.65
N ALA A 2 46.42 56.38 16.89
CA ALA A 2 47.28 55.40 17.56
C ALA A 2 46.51 54.62 18.67
N ILE A 3 46.79 53.33 18.99
CA ILE A 3 47.76 52.80 20.01
C ILE A 3 47.39 53.26 21.46
N PRO A 4 47.51 52.46 22.56
CA PRO A 4 48.15 51.14 22.77
C PRO A 4 47.12 49.96 22.81
N VAL A 5 47.19 48.81 23.52
CA VAL A 5 48.00 48.28 24.66
C VAL A 5 48.31 46.76 24.47
N ARG A 6 48.48 45.96 25.55
CA ARG A 6 48.89 44.52 25.55
C ARG A 6 48.45 43.78 26.83
N SER A 7 48.32 42.45 26.74
CA SER A 7 48.98 41.49 27.67
C SER A 7 49.12 40.11 26.99
N ALA A 8 49.87 39.17 27.55
CA ALA A 8 50.26 37.91 26.88
C ALA A 8 50.41 36.70 27.82
N ALA A 9 50.17 35.49 27.30
CA ALA A 9 50.63 34.22 27.90
C ALA A 9 50.67 33.08 26.87
N ALA A 10 51.59 32.14 27.09
CA ALA A 10 51.72 30.80 26.48
C ALA A 10 52.50 29.92 27.50
N PRO A 11 52.78 28.61 27.29
CA PRO A 11 52.35 27.70 26.21
C PRO A 11 51.76 26.37 26.75
N ARG A 12 51.52 25.38 25.86
CA ARG A 12 51.89 23.97 26.11
C ARG A 12 51.93 23.14 24.81
N ARG A 13 52.85 22.17 24.74
CA ARG A 13 52.90 21.13 23.68
C ARG A 13 52.18 19.87 24.19
N LEU A 14 51.62 19.09 23.26
CA LEU A 14 51.16 17.72 23.54
C LEU A 14 52.20 16.68 23.07
N VAL A 15 52.07 15.46 23.58
CA VAL A 15 53.05 14.37 23.50
C VAL A 15 52.57 13.29 22.51
N PRO A 16 53.43 12.69 21.68
CA PRO A 16 53.03 11.60 20.79
C PRO A 16 52.78 10.29 21.56
N SER A 17 51.81 9.49 21.10
CA SER A 17 51.48 8.18 21.65
C SER A 17 52.36 7.06 21.07
N ILE A 18 52.49 5.97 21.84
CA ILE A 18 53.36 4.81 21.56
C ILE A 18 52.50 3.62 21.08
N PRO A 19 52.92 2.83 20.07
CA PRO A 19 52.16 1.70 19.55
C PRO A 19 52.37 0.40 20.36
N PRO A 20 51.38 -0.52 20.39
CA PRO A 20 51.58 -1.92 20.78
C PRO A 20 52.08 -2.77 19.60
N ALA A 21 52.79 -3.86 19.90
CA ALA A 21 53.38 -4.77 18.91
C ALA A 21 52.70 -6.16 18.86
N SER A 22 53.23 -7.03 18.00
CA SER A 22 52.88 -8.44 17.81
C SER A 22 53.14 -9.32 19.07
N SER A 23 52.83 -10.62 19.18
CA SER A 23 52.52 -11.68 18.18
C SER A 23 52.02 -12.98 18.86
N GLY A 24 51.40 -13.89 18.09
CA GLY A 24 51.36 -15.35 18.35
C GLY A 24 50.06 -15.88 18.99
N HIS A 25 49.31 -16.82 18.39
CA HIS A 25 49.55 -18.26 18.12
C HIS A 25 49.50 -19.18 19.36
N VAL A 26 48.46 -20.04 19.44
CA VAL A 26 48.53 -21.53 19.33
C VAL A 26 47.13 -22.17 19.52
N ARG A 27 46.97 -23.42 19.03
CA ARG A 27 45.75 -24.25 18.95
C ARG A 27 45.25 -24.81 20.31
N GLY A 28 44.00 -25.27 20.35
CA GLY A 28 43.49 -26.23 21.36
C GLY A 28 42.27 -27.03 20.86
N LEU A 29 42.21 -28.34 21.14
CA LEU A 29 41.15 -29.26 20.66
C LEU A 29 40.79 -30.31 21.75
N ALA A 30 39.52 -30.44 22.13
CA ALA A 30 38.86 -31.61 22.79
C ALA A 30 37.37 -31.23 23.06
N CYS A 31 36.33 -32.07 23.00
CA CYS A 31 36.11 -33.54 23.08
C CYS A 31 36.11 -34.17 24.49
N PHE A 32 34.96 -34.16 25.17
CA PHE A 32 34.42 -35.16 26.15
C PHE A 32 32.94 -34.76 26.45
N GLY A 33 32.02 -35.62 26.94
CA GLY A 33 32.08 -37.05 27.25
C GLY A 33 30.72 -37.57 27.76
N THR A 34 30.30 -38.75 27.30
CA THR A 34 28.98 -39.42 27.47
C THR A 34 28.54 -39.78 28.91
N ARG A 35 27.21 -40.07 29.08
CA ARG A 35 26.50 -41.00 30.03
C ARG A 35 25.24 -40.36 30.66
N THR A 36 24.14 -41.03 31.06
CA THR A 36 23.51 -42.36 30.81
C THR A 36 22.03 -42.31 31.27
N GLY A 37 21.14 -43.18 30.76
CA GLY A 37 19.79 -43.43 31.35
C GLY A 37 19.84 -44.47 32.50
N PRO A 38 18.77 -45.27 32.78
CA PRO A 38 17.48 -45.38 32.06
C PRO A 38 16.22 -45.74 32.92
N ARG A 39 15.10 -46.09 32.24
CA ARG A 39 13.96 -46.96 32.63
C ARG A 39 12.87 -46.46 33.60
N GLY A 40 11.61 -46.78 33.23
CA GLY A 40 10.43 -46.88 34.11
C GLY A 40 9.14 -47.07 33.29
N ALA A 41 8.53 -48.25 33.30
CA ALA A 41 7.37 -48.56 32.44
C ALA A 41 6.30 -49.47 33.11
N ARG A 42 5.02 -49.14 32.89
CA ARG A 42 3.79 -49.94 33.08
C ARG A 42 2.72 -49.34 32.14
N GLY A 43 1.80 -50.05 31.48
CA GLY A 43 1.58 -51.50 31.36
C GLY A 43 0.17 -51.94 31.81
N LEU A 44 -0.68 -52.39 30.86
CA LEU A 44 -1.95 -53.17 30.94
C LEU A 44 -2.67 -52.99 29.57
N SER A 45 -2.64 -53.96 28.62
CA SER A 45 -3.60 -55.06 28.40
C SER A 45 -5.05 -54.60 28.10
N MET A 46 -5.55 -54.65 26.86
CA MET A 46 -5.84 -55.81 25.98
C MET A 46 -7.22 -56.46 26.25
N VAL A 47 -8.13 -56.34 25.28
CA VAL A 47 -9.23 -57.28 24.99
C VAL A 47 -9.30 -57.45 23.48
N VAL A 48 -9.46 -58.68 23.00
CA VAL A 48 -9.72 -59.03 21.59
C VAL A 48 -11.04 -59.78 21.52
N ALA A 49 -11.84 -59.52 20.50
CA ALA A 49 -12.96 -60.37 20.09
C ALA A 49 -12.81 -60.68 18.60
N ASP A 50 -12.85 -61.97 18.26
CA ASP A 50 -12.64 -62.51 16.91
C ASP A 50 -13.96 -63.04 16.32
N SER A 51 -14.12 -63.00 14.99
CA SER A 51 -15.13 -63.79 14.26
C SER A 51 -14.92 -63.79 12.74
N THR A 52 -14.03 -64.67 12.30
CA THR A 52 -14.27 -65.58 11.15
C THR A 52 -14.67 -65.02 9.77
N SER A 53 -13.66 -64.91 8.90
CA SER A 53 -13.59 -65.62 7.59
C SER A 53 -14.72 -65.47 6.54
N ARG A 54 -14.32 -65.05 5.33
CA ARG A 54 -14.48 -65.86 4.09
C ARG A 54 -13.43 -65.50 3.04
N ARG A 55 -13.23 -66.37 2.04
CA ARG A 55 -12.04 -66.37 1.15
C ARG A 55 -12.20 -65.58 -0.17
N ALA A 56 -11.18 -64.77 -0.45
CA ALA A 56 -10.45 -64.63 -1.73
C ALA A 56 -11.18 -64.35 -3.06
N LYS A 57 -10.67 -63.32 -3.77
CA LYS A 57 -10.05 -63.48 -5.10
C LYS A 57 -8.99 -62.39 -5.35
N GLN A 58 -8.06 -62.68 -6.26
CA GLN A 58 -7.10 -61.70 -6.83
C GLN A 58 -7.86 -60.76 -7.81
N ALA A 59 -7.36 -59.60 -8.25
CA ALA A 59 -5.95 -59.26 -8.49
C ALA A 59 -5.67 -57.74 -8.58
N ASP A 60 -4.36 -57.43 -8.61
CA ASP A 60 -3.68 -56.34 -9.32
C ASP A 60 -3.74 -54.88 -8.79
N GLY A 61 -2.71 -54.09 -9.16
CA GLY A 61 -2.78 -52.63 -9.26
C GLY A 61 -2.24 -51.73 -8.11
N GLY A 62 -0.93 -51.44 -8.12
CA GLY A 62 -0.41 -50.07 -7.90
C GLY A 62 -0.07 -49.60 -6.47
N ASP A 63 1.04 -48.84 -6.36
CA ASP A 63 1.53 -48.23 -5.12
C ASP A 63 0.65 -47.09 -4.59
N GLY A 64 0.48 -47.03 -3.27
CA GLY A 64 -0.26 -45.96 -2.59
C GLY A 64 0.62 -44.77 -2.19
N VAL A 65 0.40 -43.61 -2.83
CA VAL A 65 0.87 -42.31 -2.32
C VAL A 65 -0.21 -41.72 -1.38
N LEU A 66 0.22 -41.15 -0.26
CA LEU A 66 -0.68 -40.62 0.78
C LEU A 66 -1.54 -39.45 0.26
N GLY A 67 -2.84 -39.68 0.14
CA GLY A 67 -3.80 -38.66 -0.31
C GLY A 67 -4.12 -37.62 0.77
N ALA A 68 -4.00 -36.34 0.42
CA ALA A 68 -4.64 -35.25 1.17
C ALA A 68 -6.18 -35.32 1.00
N PRO A 69 -6.98 -34.84 1.97
CA PRO A 69 -8.43 -34.90 1.89
C PRO A 69 -8.97 -33.93 0.83
N VAL A 70 -9.40 -34.48 -0.31
CA VAL A 70 -10.19 -33.74 -1.30
C VAL A 70 -11.57 -33.46 -0.69
N LEU A 71 -11.88 -32.19 -0.45
CA LEU A 71 -13.25 -31.76 -0.17
C LEU A 71 -14.11 -32.04 -1.40
N GLY A 72 -15.07 -32.96 -1.26
CA GLY A 72 -15.95 -33.38 -2.36
C GLY A 72 -16.79 -32.23 -2.89
N GLY A 73 -16.98 -32.18 -4.21
CA GLY A 73 -17.77 -31.15 -4.87
C GLY A 73 -19.22 -31.15 -4.40
N LEU A 74 -19.67 -30.03 -3.84
CA LEU A 74 -21.09 -29.71 -3.71
C LEU A 74 -21.62 -29.28 -5.10
N GLY A 75 -22.88 -29.59 -5.38
CA GLY A 75 -23.48 -29.40 -6.71
C GLY A 75 -23.64 -27.93 -7.11
N MET A 76 -23.73 -27.70 -8.43
CA MET A 76 -23.98 -26.38 -9.06
C MET A 76 -25.43 -25.87 -8.90
N GLU A 77 -26.05 -26.11 -7.74
CA GLU A 77 -27.41 -25.67 -7.40
C GLU A 77 -27.38 -24.97 -6.04
N GLY A 78 -27.06 -23.67 -6.03
CA GLY A 78 -26.94 -22.87 -4.80
C GLY A 78 -26.22 -21.52 -4.89
N LEU A 79 -25.66 -21.14 -6.05
CA LEU A 79 -24.86 -19.90 -6.21
C LEU A 79 -25.64 -18.57 -6.05
N GLY A 80 -26.98 -18.59 -5.98
CA GLY A 80 -27.80 -17.37 -6.01
C GLY A 80 -27.85 -16.54 -4.73
N ASP A 81 -27.27 -17.02 -3.62
CA ASP A 81 -27.49 -16.45 -2.28
C ASP A 81 -26.18 -16.29 -1.47
N GLN A 82 -25.05 -16.16 -2.17
CA GLN A 82 -23.72 -15.98 -1.57
C GLN A 82 -23.17 -14.57 -1.84
N LEU A 83 -22.26 -14.10 -0.97
CA LEU A 83 -21.49 -12.87 -1.19
C LEU A 83 -20.70 -12.98 -2.51
N SER A 84 -20.76 -11.94 -3.36
CA SER A 84 -20.31 -12.03 -4.75
C SER A 84 -19.05 -11.22 -5.05
N VAL A 85 -18.95 -10.01 -4.47
CA VAL A 85 -17.89 -9.01 -4.72
C VAL A 85 -17.55 -8.23 -3.45
N VAL A 86 -16.36 -7.61 -3.41
CA VAL A 86 -16.10 -6.50 -2.47
C VAL A 86 -16.25 -5.18 -3.20
N MET A 87 -16.93 -4.20 -2.59
CA MET A 87 -16.98 -2.81 -3.05
C MET A 87 -16.28 -1.90 -2.05
N LYS A 88 -15.09 -1.43 -2.39
CA LYS A 88 -14.31 -0.50 -1.57
C LYS A 88 -14.49 0.93 -2.05
N PHE A 89 -14.80 1.85 -1.13
CA PHE A 89 -14.94 3.28 -1.41
C PHE A 89 -13.86 4.10 -0.70
N GLY A 90 -13.26 5.06 -1.42
CA GLY A 90 -12.25 5.97 -0.86
C GLY A 90 -12.86 7.12 -0.05
N GLY A 91 -12.03 7.81 0.74
CA GLY A 91 -12.50 8.90 1.62
C GLY A 91 -13.14 10.07 0.87
N SER A 92 -12.75 10.34 -0.38
CA SER A 92 -13.42 11.30 -1.28
C SER A 92 -14.84 10.86 -1.65
N SER A 93 -15.04 9.56 -1.89
CA SER A 93 -16.34 8.95 -2.21
C SER A 93 -17.30 8.91 -1.02
N VAL A 94 -16.81 9.09 0.22
CA VAL A 94 -17.63 9.24 1.44
C VAL A 94 -17.35 10.55 2.19
N SER A 95 -16.95 11.59 1.47
CA SER A 95 -16.52 12.88 2.06
C SER A 95 -17.63 13.77 2.60
N SER A 96 -18.90 13.47 2.29
CA SER A 96 -20.07 14.28 2.70
C SER A 96 -21.36 13.44 2.69
N ALA A 97 -22.44 13.99 3.25
CA ALA A 97 -23.77 13.39 3.19
C ALA A 97 -24.24 13.11 1.75
N ALA A 98 -24.00 14.04 0.81
CA ALA A 98 -24.34 13.86 -0.60
C ALA A 98 -23.56 12.68 -1.23
N ARG A 99 -22.25 12.62 -1.02
CA ARG A 99 -21.41 11.52 -1.54
C ARG A 99 -21.76 10.17 -0.92
N MET A 100 -22.10 10.13 0.38
CA MET A 100 -22.66 8.92 1.02
C MET A 100 -24.01 8.51 0.41
N ALA A 101 -24.90 9.46 0.09
CA ALA A 101 -26.17 9.16 -0.58
C ALA A 101 -25.97 8.62 -2.02
N GLU A 102 -24.99 9.15 -2.76
CA GLU A 102 -24.59 8.64 -4.08
C GLU A 102 -24.03 7.22 -4.00
N VAL A 103 -23.12 6.93 -3.07
CA VAL A 103 -22.57 5.58 -2.84
C VAL A 103 -23.65 4.58 -2.41
N ALA A 104 -24.62 5.02 -1.59
CA ALA A 104 -25.78 4.19 -1.23
C ALA A 104 -26.67 3.87 -2.43
N GLY A 105 -26.96 4.86 -3.29
CA GLY A 105 -27.72 4.66 -4.53
C GLY A 105 -27.00 3.75 -5.52
N LEU A 106 -25.68 3.86 -5.59
CA LEU A 106 -24.80 3.01 -6.41
C LEU A 106 -24.85 1.55 -5.98
N ILE A 107 -24.77 1.24 -4.68
CA ILE A 107 -24.94 -0.14 -4.16
C ILE A 107 -26.33 -0.68 -4.52
N LEU A 108 -27.38 0.14 -4.37
CA LEU A 108 -28.76 -0.22 -4.72
C LEU A 108 -29.02 -0.29 -6.24
N THR A 109 -28.05 0.11 -7.09
CA THR A 109 -28.17 0.02 -8.56
C THR A 109 -27.86 -1.38 -9.10
N PHE A 110 -27.22 -2.24 -8.28
CA PHE A 110 -26.86 -3.62 -8.64
C PHE A 110 -27.57 -4.63 -7.70
N PRO A 111 -28.92 -4.72 -7.73
CA PRO A 111 -29.70 -5.59 -6.83
C PRO A 111 -29.45 -7.09 -7.03
N GLU A 112 -28.78 -7.49 -8.10
CA GLU A 112 -28.27 -8.85 -8.34
C GLU A 112 -26.97 -9.17 -7.59
N GLU A 113 -26.16 -8.16 -7.24
CA GLU A 113 -24.90 -8.36 -6.51
C GLU A 113 -25.14 -8.48 -4.99
N ARG A 114 -24.22 -9.15 -4.29
CA ARG A 114 -24.21 -9.32 -2.82
C ARG A 114 -22.87 -8.79 -2.28
N PRO A 115 -22.69 -7.46 -2.19
CA PRO A 115 -21.39 -6.88 -1.92
C PRO A 115 -21.03 -6.93 -0.42
N VAL A 116 -19.74 -7.18 -0.14
CA VAL A 116 -19.12 -6.68 1.10
C VAL A 116 -18.62 -5.27 0.85
N VAL A 117 -19.07 -4.30 1.65
CA VAL A 117 -18.72 -2.89 1.50
C VAL A 117 -17.56 -2.55 2.42
N VAL A 118 -16.49 -1.94 1.90
CA VAL A 118 -15.35 -1.47 2.70
C VAL A 118 -15.22 0.04 2.56
N LEU A 119 -15.27 0.77 3.68
CA LEU A 119 -15.21 2.24 3.68
C LEU A 119 -13.94 2.76 4.34
N SER A 120 -13.28 3.71 3.68
CA SER A 120 -12.31 4.59 4.32
C SER A 120 -12.99 5.66 5.20
N ALA A 121 -12.20 6.32 6.04
CA ALA A 121 -12.59 7.51 6.80
C ALA A 121 -13.05 8.66 5.88
N MET A 122 -13.90 9.55 6.40
CA MET A 122 -14.48 10.66 5.63
C MET A 122 -13.43 11.68 5.18
N GLY A 123 -13.29 11.90 3.86
CA GLY A 123 -12.47 12.97 3.29
C GLY A 123 -11.01 12.98 3.78
N LYS A 124 -10.65 14.00 4.57
CA LYS A 124 -9.30 14.17 5.17
C LYS A 124 -9.24 13.79 6.66
N THR A 125 -10.27 13.13 7.21
CA THR A 125 -10.38 12.86 8.66
C THR A 125 -9.16 12.16 9.25
N THR A 126 -8.57 11.16 8.58
CA THR A 126 -7.36 10.46 9.08
C THR A 126 -6.18 11.42 9.30
N ASN A 127 -5.96 12.36 8.38
CA ASN A 127 -4.88 13.35 8.49
C ASN A 127 -5.17 14.37 9.60
N ASN A 128 -6.43 14.84 9.69
CA ASN A 128 -6.87 15.74 10.75
C ASN A 128 -6.75 15.08 12.13
N LEU A 129 -7.02 13.77 12.24
CA LEU A 129 -6.85 13.00 13.47
C LEU A 129 -5.37 12.97 13.89
N LEU A 130 -4.45 12.59 12.99
CA LEU A 130 -3.01 12.61 13.26
C LEU A 130 -2.53 13.99 13.76
N LEU A 131 -2.85 15.05 13.02
CA LEU A 131 -2.51 16.43 13.37
C LEU A 131 -3.14 16.88 14.71
N ALA A 132 -4.35 16.44 15.03
CA ALA A 132 -4.98 16.71 16.32
C ALA A 132 -4.25 15.99 17.47
N GLY A 133 -3.78 14.76 17.26
CA GLY A 133 -2.95 14.03 18.22
C GLY A 133 -1.61 14.70 18.46
N GLU A 134 -0.93 15.14 17.39
CA GLU A 134 0.34 15.89 17.46
C GLU A 134 0.17 17.22 18.20
N LYS A 135 -0.87 18.01 17.88
CA LYS A 135 -1.18 19.27 18.59
C LYS A 135 -1.57 19.04 20.05
N ALA A 136 -2.27 17.95 20.37
CA ALA A 136 -2.69 17.63 21.73
C ALA A 136 -1.48 17.49 22.69
N VAL A 137 -0.38 16.87 22.24
CA VAL A 137 0.88 16.75 23.02
C VAL A 137 1.38 18.11 23.51
N GLY A 138 1.24 19.16 22.68
CA GLY A 138 1.71 20.51 22.99
C GLY A 138 0.70 21.42 23.71
N CYS A 139 -0.59 21.33 23.38
CA CYS A 139 -1.58 22.35 23.80
C CYS A 139 -1.94 22.33 25.28
N GLY A 140 -1.83 21.17 25.94
CA GLY A 140 -2.32 20.96 27.31
C GLY A 140 -3.84 20.80 27.40
N VAL A 141 -4.28 20.12 28.46
CA VAL A 141 -5.63 19.52 28.60
C VAL A 141 -6.79 20.50 28.38
N ILE A 142 -6.66 21.75 28.84
CA ILE A 142 -7.73 22.76 28.76
C ILE A 142 -8.01 23.18 27.30
N HIS A 143 -6.98 23.22 26.46
CA HIS A 143 -7.05 23.70 25.09
C HIS A 143 -7.41 22.62 24.06
N VAL A 144 -7.66 21.37 24.50
CA VAL A 144 -8.00 20.26 23.59
C VAL A 144 -9.29 20.51 22.80
N SER A 145 -10.29 21.15 23.42
CA SER A 145 -11.52 21.58 22.74
C SER A 145 -11.32 22.73 21.75
N GLU A 146 -10.16 23.37 21.74
CA GLU A 146 -9.80 24.48 20.85
C GLU A 146 -8.96 24.03 19.64
N ILE A 147 -8.53 22.76 19.60
CA ILE A 147 -7.78 22.18 18.47
C ILE A 147 -8.63 22.26 17.19
N GLU A 148 -8.10 22.94 16.17
CA GLU A 148 -8.80 23.20 14.90
C GLU A 148 -9.18 21.90 14.18
N GLU A 149 -8.25 20.96 14.06
CA GLU A 149 -8.47 19.69 13.37
C GLU A 149 -9.50 18.79 14.06
N TRP A 150 -9.52 18.79 15.41
CA TRP A 150 -10.57 18.12 16.18
C TRP A 150 -11.93 18.74 15.87
N ASN A 151 -12.04 20.07 15.90
CA ASN A 151 -13.28 20.77 15.57
C ASN A 151 -13.71 20.56 14.11
N MET A 152 -12.77 20.46 13.16
CA MET A 152 -13.07 20.08 11.77
C MET A 152 -13.67 18.66 11.69
N VAL A 153 -13.09 17.68 12.39
CA VAL A 153 -13.61 16.30 12.43
C VAL A 153 -14.99 16.26 13.10
N LYS A 154 -15.15 16.89 14.26
CA LYS A 154 -16.41 16.95 15.02
C LYS A 154 -17.53 17.59 14.21
N SER A 155 -17.23 18.73 13.57
CA SER A 155 -18.17 19.46 12.70
C SER A 155 -18.58 18.66 11.47
N LEU A 156 -17.63 18.02 10.77
CA LEU A 156 -17.90 17.22 9.57
C LEU A 156 -18.88 16.06 9.84
N HIS A 157 -18.67 15.30 10.91
CA HIS A 157 -19.49 14.14 11.23
C HIS A 157 -20.87 14.54 11.76
N ILE A 158 -20.96 15.55 12.62
CA ILE A 158 -22.25 16.09 13.11
C ILE A 158 -23.08 16.63 11.93
N LYS A 159 -22.47 17.48 11.08
CA LYS A 159 -23.14 18.01 9.89
C LYS A 159 -23.64 16.91 8.96
N THR A 160 -22.83 15.88 8.72
CA THR A 160 -23.19 14.75 7.86
C THR A 160 -24.36 13.96 8.45
N VAL A 161 -24.35 13.69 9.76
CA VAL A 161 -25.46 13.05 10.46
C VAL A 161 -26.75 13.87 10.38
N ASP A 162 -26.67 15.19 10.57
CA ASP A 162 -27.82 16.09 10.46
C ASP A 162 -28.37 16.16 9.02
N GLU A 163 -27.51 16.28 8.00
CA GLU A 163 -27.89 16.32 6.57
C GLU A 163 -28.50 15.00 6.09
N LEU A 164 -27.98 13.86 6.57
CA LEU A 164 -28.60 12.54 6.37
C LEU A 164 -29.86 12.34 7.24
N GLY A 165 -30.13 13.25 8.18
CA GLY A 165 -31.24 13.24 9.14
C GLY A 165 -31.21 12.03 10.09
N LEU A 166 -30.03 11.62 10.51
CA LEU A 166 -29.78 10.53 11.46
C LEU A 166 -29.76 11.06 12.90
N PRO A 167 -30.05 10.23 13.92
CA PRO A 167 -29.91 10.66 15.30
C PRO A 167 -28.42 10.77 15.67
N ARG A 168 -28.04 11.86 16.34
CA ARG A 168 -26.64 12.14 16.73
C ARG A 168 -26.00 11.08 17.65
N SER A 169 -26.83 10.29 18.35
CA SER A 169 -26.38 9.12 19.12
C SER A 169 -25.67 8.04 18.31
N VAL A 170 -25.74 8.06 16.96
CA VAL A 170 -24.94 7.16 16.10
C VAL A 170 -23.43 7.45 16.22
N ILE A 171 -23.04 8.68 16.60
CA ILE A 171 -21.63 9.08 16.70
C ILE A 171 -21.24 9.75 18.03
N GLN A 172 -22.19 10.15 18.86
CA GLN A 172 -21.92 10.93 20.07
C GLN A 172 -20.90 10.24 20.99
N ASP A 173 -21.11 8.97 21.30
CA ASP A 173 -20.25 8.19 22.20
C ASP A 173 -18.79 8.13 21.71
N MET A 174 -18.59 7.98 20.38
CA MET A 174 -17.25 7.98 19.76
C MET A 174 -16.61 9.37 19.74
N LEU A 175 -17.39 10.43 19.55
CA LEU A 175 -16.90 11.80 19.62
C LEU A 175 -16.46 12.15 21.06
N ASP A 176 -17.22 11.71 22.05
CA ASP A 176 -16.89 11.95 23.46
C ASP A 176 -15.67 11.11 23.89
N GLU A 177 -15.57 9.85 23.47
CA GLU A 177 -14.39 9.00 23.70
C GLU A 177 -13.13 9.57 23.04
N LEU A 178 -13.21 10.01 21.77
CA LEU A 178 -12.09 10.65 21.07
C LEU A 178 -11.67 11.97 21.75
N GLU A 179 -12.62 12.73 22.31
CA GLU A 179 -12.28 13.92 23.10
C GLU A 179 -11.58 13.57 24.43
N GLN A 180 -11.93 12.45 25.08
CA GLN A 180 -11.17 11.95 26.24
C GLN A 180 -9.78 11.44 25.85
N LEU A 181 -9.64 10.78 24.69
CA LEU A 181 -8.35 10.30 24.19
C LEU A 181 -7.38 11.46 23.93
N LEU A 182 -7.84 12.53 23.28
CA LEU A 182 -7.07 13.75 23.07
C LEU A 182 -6.71 14.45 24.39
N LYS A 183 -7.61 14.47 25.39
CA LYS A 183 -7.31 14.96 26.76
C LYS A 183 -6.26 14.10 27.46
N GLY A 184 -6.29 12.78 27.26
CA GLY A 184 -5.27 11.85 27.76
C GLY A 184 -3.89 12.14 27.17
N ILE A 185 -3.80 12.29 25.84
CA ILE A 185 -2.57 12.67 25.13
C ILE A 185 -2.04 14.01 25.65
N ALA A 186 -2.90 15.02 25.80
CA ALA A 186 -2.52 16.35 26.29
C ALA A 186 -2.16 16.40 27.79
N MET A 187 -2.59 15.41 28.57
CA MET A 187 -2.21 15.26 29.99
C MET A 187 -0.85 14.56 30.13
N MET A 188 -0.63 13.49 29.36
CA MET A 188 0.62 12.71 29.39
C MET A 188 1.76 13.40 28.63
N LYS A 189 1.44 14.21 27.61
CA LYS A 189 2.38 14.77 26.62
C LYS A 189 3.14 13.70 25.83
N GLU A 190 2.49 12.57 25.59
CA GLU A 190 3.04 11.43 24.85
C GLU A 190 2.01 10.92 23.84
N LEU A 191 2.43 10.77 22.58
CA LEU A 191 1.67 10.11 21.51
C LEU A 191 2.45 8.87 21.06
N THR A 192 2.14 7.70 21.64
CA THR A 192 2.76 6.45 21.23
C THR A 192 2.19 5.97 19.88
N PRO A 193 2.92 5.15 19.08
CA PRO A 193 2.38 4.56 17.87
C PRO A 193 1.06 3.79 18.09
N ARG A 194 0.94 3.07 19.22
CA ARG A 194 -0.31 2.39 19.64
C ARG A 194 -1.45 3.37 19.92
N THR A 195 -1.14 4.51 20.54
CA THR A 195 -2.12 5.58 20.78
C THR A 195 -2.56 6.21 19.47
N SER A 196 -1.63 6.41 18.52
CA SER A 196 -1.90 6.95 17.19
C SER A 196 -2.81 6.03 16.37
N ASP A 197 -2.52 4.72 16.32
CA ASP A 197 -3.35 3.72 15.64
C ASP A 197 -4.79 3.67 16.19
N TYR A 198 -4.95 3.76 17.52
CA TYR A 198 -6.27 3.85 18.12
C TYR A 198 -6.97 5.16 17.75
N LEU A 199 -6.25 6.29 17.82
CA LEU A 199 -6.77 7.63 17.53
C LEU A 199 -7.26 7.78 16.08
N VAL A 200 -6.57 7.22 15.10
CA VAL A 200 -7.02 7.28 13.69
C VAL A 200 -8.16 6.31 13.38
N SER A 201 -8.33 5.24 14.16
CA SER A 201 -9.38 4.23 13.94
C SER A 201 -10.80 4.83 13.97
N PHE A 202 -11.02 5.84 14.82
CA PHE A 202 -12.27 6.59 14.91
C PHE A 202 -12.76 7.12 13.55
N GLY A 203 -11.86 7.45 12.62
CA GLY A 203 -12.23 7.94 11.30
C GLY A 203 -12.96 6.89 10.44
N GLU A 204 -12.45 5.66 10.37
CA GLU A 204 -13.10 4.57 9.63
C GLU A 204 -14.37 4.11 10.41
N CYS A 205 -14.27 4.00 11.74
CA CYS A 205 -15.36 3.56 12.63
C CYS A 205 -16.60 4.49 12.60
N MET A 206 -16.41 5.82 12.56
CA MET A 206 -17.51 6.77 12.38
C MET A 206 -18.11 6.69 10.97
N SER A 207 -17.25 6.59 9.94
CA SER A 207 -17.66 6.50 8.52
C SER A 207 -18.62 5.31 8.29
N THR A 208 -18.25 4.11 8.76
CA THR A 208 -19.08 2.90 8.61
C THR A 208 -20.38 2.96 9.40
N ARG A 209 -20.38 3.52 10.62
CA ARG A 209 -21.59 3.64 11.45
C ARG A 209 -22.60 4.63 10.87
N ILE A 210 -22.15 5.82 10.43
CA ILE A 210 -23.01 6.79 9.73
C ILE A 210 -23.61 6.15 8.47
N PHE A 211 -22.78 5.55 7.63
CA PHE A 211 -23.22 4.97 6.36
C PHE A 211 -24.22 3.82 6.54
N SER A 212 -23.97 2.93 7.51
CA SER A 212 -24.87 1.80 7.79
C SER A 212 -26.18 2.23 8.43
N ALA A 213 -26.16 3.26 9.29
CA ALA A 213 -27.37 3.87 9.82
C ALA A 213 -28.19 4.55 8.70
N TYR A 214 -27.53 5.18 7.73
CA TYR A 214 -28.18 5.74 6.54
C TYR A 214 -28.79 4.66 5.64
N LEU A 215 -28.05 3.59 5.31
CA LEU A 215 -28.56 2.47 4.53
C LEU A 215 -29.79 1.82 5.19
N ASN A 216 -29.74 1.57 6.51
CA ASN A 216 -30.89 1.04 7.24
C ASN A 216 -32.07 2.04 7.24
N LYS A 217 -31.82 3.36 7.35
CA LYS A 217 -32.87 4.39 7.26
C LYS A 217 -33.55 4.43 5.89
N ILE A 218 -32.79 4.37 4.78
CA ILE A 218 -33.38 4.34 3.43
C ILE A 218 -34.06 2.99 3.15
N ARG A 219 -33.54 1.87 3.68
CA ARG A 219 -34.22 0.56 3.66
C ARG A 219 -35.58 0.63 4.34
N VAL A 220 -35.69 1.23 5.53
CA VAL A 220 -36.99 1.35 6.23
C VAL A 220 -38.01 2.14 5.39
N LYS A 221 -37.59 3.20 4.68
CA LYS A 221 -38.46 3.90 3.73
C LYS A 221 -38.81 3.06 2.50
N ALA A 222 -37.83 2.36 1.92
CA ALA A 222 -38.01 1.54 0.73
C ALA A 222 -38.89 0.30 0.99
N ARG A 223 -38.80 -0.30 2.18
CA ARG A 223 -39.61 -1.46 2.62
C ARG A 223 -41.11 -1.15 2.74
N GLN A 224 -41.48 0.14 2.72
CA GLN A 224 -42.86 0.61 2.61
C GLN A 224 -43.42 0.51 1.16
N VAL A 225 -42.56 0.24 0.16
CA VAL A 225 -42.85 0.33 -1.28
C VAL A 225 -42.38 -0.91 -2.07
N LEU A 226 -41.27 -1.53 -1.67
CA LEU A 226 -40.67 -2.73 -2.29
C LEU A 226 -40.25 -3.75 -1.23
N LEU A 227 -40.39 -5.03 -1.57
CA LEU A 227 -39.86 -6.14 -0.78
C LEU A 227 -38.37 -6.39 -1.10
N ASP A 228 -37.73 -7.16 -0.23
CA ASP A 228 -36.45 -7.85 -0.47
C ASP A 228 -35.21 -6.96 -0.76
N ILE A 229 -35.03 -5.94 0.08
CA ILE A 229 -33.72 -5.34 0.36
C ILE A 229 -33.16 -5.97 1.65
N PHE A 230 -31.91 -6.41 1.65
CA PHE A 230 -31.21 -7.06 2.79
C PHE A 230 -30.97 -6.13 3.98
N LEU A 231 -30.67 -6.68 5.17
CA LEU A 231 -30.25 -5.89 6.33
C LEU A 231 -28.83 -5.30 6.09
N ILE A 232 -28.40 -4.35 6.91
CA ILE A 232 -27.03 -3.81 6.85
C ILE A 232 -26.40 -3.87 8.23
N CYS A 233 -25.27 -4.56 8.33
CA CYS A 233 -24.53 -4.77 9.58
C CYS A 233 -23.16 -4.09 9.53
N THR A 234 -22.87 -3.28 10.56
CA THR A 234 -21.55 -2.67 10.79
C THR A 234 -20.58 -3.71 11.34
N TYR A 235 -19.38 -3.76 10.78
CA TYR A 235 -18.29 -4.60 11.27
C TYR A 235 -17.00 -3.80 11.41
N ASP A 236 -16.43 -3.76 12.61
CA ASP A 236 -15.07 -3.28 12.76
C ASP A 236 -14.09 -4.42 12.43
N ALA A 237 -13.14 -4.18 11.52
CA ALA A 237 -12.21 -5.19 11.02
C ALA A 237 -11.50 -5.98 12.14
N PHE A 238 -11.10 -5.27 13.20
CA PHE A 238 -10.42 -5.83 14.36
C PHE A 238 -11.25 -6.88 15.13
N ASP A 239 -12.58 -6.81 15.11
CA ASP A 239 -13.45 -7.77 15.82
C ASP A 239 -14.04 -8.88 14.92
N ILE A 240 -13.95 -8.76 13.59
CA ILE A 240 -14.32 -9.86 12.67
C ILE A 240 -13.17 -10.82 12.34
N GLY A 241 -11.96 -10.55 12.85
CA GLY A 241 -10.81 -11.45 12.69
C GLY A 241 -9.72 -10.96 11.74
N PHE A 242 -9.59 -9.66 11.48
CA PHE A 242 -8.31 -9.12 10.98
C PHE A 242 -7.26 -9.21 12.08
N ILE A 243 -6.35 -10.19 11.95
CA ILE A 243 -5.28 -10.47 12.91
C ILE A 243 -3.95 -10.01 12.31
N THR A 244 -3.23 -9.17 13.05
CA THR A 244 -2.04 -8.46 12.58
C THR A 244 -0.82 -8.66 13.48
N THR A 245 0.36 -8.27 12.99
CA THR A 245 1.53 -8.03 13.86
C THR A 245 1.24 -6.86 14.81
N ASP A 246 1.95 -6.80 15.94
CA ASP A 246 1.86 -5.68 16.89
C ASP A 246 2.73 -4.47 16.48
N GLU A 247 2.96 -4.29 15.17
CA GLU A 247 3.78 -3.22 14.58
C GLU A 247 2.90 -2.04 14.17
N PHE A 248 2.50 -1.26 15.18
CA PHE A 248 1.60 -0.11 15.03
C PHE A 248 2.06 0.89 13.95
N GLY A 249 1.11 1.39 13.16
CA GLY A 249 1.33 2.29 12.03
C GLY A 249 1.54 1.59 10.67
N ASN A 250 1.99 0.34 10.65
CA ASN A 250 2.22 -0.43 9.42
C ASN A 250 2.14 -1.95 9.66
N ALA A 251 1.09 -2.40 10.35
CA ALA A 251 0.97 -3.78 10.79
C ALA A 251 0.69 -4.74 9.62
N ASP A 252 1.40 -5.86 9.59
CA ASP A 252 1.26 -6.87 8.54
C ASP A 252 0.15 -7.88 8.91
N ILE A 253 -0.62 -8.33 7.92
CA ILE A 253 -1.74 -9.25 8.11
C ILE A 253 -1.23 -10.68 8.24
N LEU A 254 -1.61 -11.38 9.32
CA LEU A 254 -1.26 -12.78 9.53
C LEU A 254 -2.23 -13.70 8.79
N GLU A 255 -1.73 -14.82 8.24
CA GLU A 255 -2.52 -15.83 7.50
C GLU A 255 -3.73 -16.39 8.28
N ALA A 256 -3.71 -16.32 9.61
CA ALA A 256 -4.87 -16.66 10.46
C ALA A 256 -6.12 -15.78 10.17
N THR A 257 -5.94 -14.61 9.56
CA THR A 257 -7.01 -13.69 9.17
C THR A 257 -7.98 -14.31 8.17
N TYR A 258 -7.49 -14.96 7.11
CA TYR A 258 -8.35 -15.45 6.04
C TYR A 258 -9.43 -16.43 6.53
N PRO A 259 -9.12 -17.52 7.27
CA PRO A 259 -10.16 -18.40 7.80
C PRO A 259 -10.98 -17.76 8.93
N ALA A 260 -10.46 -16.78 9.68
CA ALA A 260 -11.20 -16.10 10.73
C ALA A 260 -12.30 -15.18 10.15
N VAL A 261 -11.92 -14.29 9.23
CA VAL A 261 -12.83 -13.40 8.50
C VAL A 261 -13.86 -14.20 7.70
N ALA A 262 -13.43 -15.27 7.02
CA ALA A 262 -14.33 -16.14 6.27
C ALA A 262 -15.38 -16.80 7.16
N LYS A 263 -14.95 -17.38 8.30
CA LYS A 263 -15.86 -17.99 9.28
C LYS A 263 -16.86 -16.99 9.85
N ARG A 264 -16.44 -15.74 10.12
CA ARG A 264 -17.33 -14.71 10.68
C ARG A 264 -18.33 -14.21 9.64
N LEU A 265 -17.87 -13.75 8.48
CA LEU A 265 -18.76 -13.15 7.48
C LEU A 265 -19.72 -14.17 6.86
N HIS A 266 -19.27 -15.39 6.51
CA HIS A 266 -20.19 -16.44 6.06
C HIS A 266 -21.09 -16.95 7.20
N GLY A 267 -20.57 -17.07 8.41
CA GLY A 267 -21.34 -17.54 9.57
C GLY A 267 -22.51 -16.61 9.93
N ASP A 268 -22.30 -15.30 9.84
CA ASP A 268 -23.33 -14.29 10.08
C ASP A 268 -24.31 -14.20 8.89
N TRP A 269 -23.81 -14.19 7.65
CA TRP A 269 -24.63 -14.15 6.42
C TRP A 269 -25.63 -15.31 6.31
N ILE A 270 -25.23 -16.52 6.75
CA ILE A 270 -26.11 -17.71 6.77
C ILE A 270 -27.20 -17.61 7.87
N GLN A 271 -27.00 -16.78 8.90
CA GLN A 271 -27.96 -16.62 10.01
C GLN A 271 -28.95 -15.46 9.77
N ASP A 272 -28.48 -14.32 9.30
CA ASP A 272 -29.30 -13.16 8.90
C ASP A 272 -28.60 -12.47 7.71
N PRO A 273 -29.07 -12.66 6.46
CA PRO A 273 -28.38 -12.16 5.29
C PRO A 273 -28.43 -10.63 5.26
N ALA A 274 -27.27 -10.03 5.51
CA ALA A 274 -27.09 -8.60 5.72
C ALA A 274 -25.83 -8.12 5.00
N ILE A 275 -25.93 -7.05 4.22
CA ILE A 275 -24.79 -6.41 3.55
C ILE A 275 -23.76 -6.00 4.61
N PRO A 276 -22.55 -6.59 4.62
CA PRO A 276 -21.54 -6.25 5.61
C PRO A 276 -20.89 -4.92 5.23
N VAL A 277 -20.92 -3.94 6.13
CA VAL A 277 -20.19 -2.66 5.98
C VAL A 277 -19.01 -2.69 6.96
N VAL A 278 -17.81 -2.90 6.42
CA VAL A 278 -16.58 -3.17 7.16
C VAL A 278 -15.69 -1.92 7.18
N THR A 279 -15.03 -1.64 8.31
CA THR A 279 -13.96 -0.62 8.35
C THR A 279 -12.76 -1.08 7.52
N GLY A 280 -12.20 -0.18 6.71
CA GLY A 280 -10.88 -0.41 6.11
C GLY A 280 -9.75 -0.20 7.13
N PHE A 281 -8.50 -0.31 6.66
CA PHE A 281 -7.27 0.19 7.30
C PHE A 281 -6.90 -0.38 8.68
N LEU A 282 -7.77 -1.18 9.31
CA LEU A 282 -7.66 -1.60 10.70
C LEU A 282 -7.50 -3.12 10.86
N GLY A 283 -6.91 -3.53 11.97
CA GLY A 283 -6.76 -4.91 12.41
C GLY A 283 -6.48 -4.99 13.92
N LYS A 284 -6.24 -6.20 14.42
CA LYS A 284 -6.04 -6.50 15.84
C LYS A 284 -4.70 -7.19 16.08
N GLY A 285 -3.82 -6.53 16.82
CA GLY A 285 -2.47 -7.02 17.10
C GLY A 285 -2.50 -8.33 17.88
N TRP A 286 -1.86 -9.37 17.36
CA TRP A 286 -1.98 -10.75 17.86
C TRP A 286 -1.59 -10.93 19.34
N LYS A 287 -0.59 -10.20 19.85
CA LYS A 287 -0.14 -10.33 21.25
C LYS A 287 -0.80 -9.31 22.17
N SER A 288 -1.03 -8.09 21.68
CA SER A 288 -1.55 -6.96 22.46
C SER A 288 -3.07 -6.91 22.56
N GLY A 289 -3.78 -7.52 21.60
CA GLY A 289 -5.23 -7.40 21.42
C GLY A 289 -5.70 -5.98 21.06
N ALA A 290 -4.77 -5.06 20.79
CA ALA A 290 -5.05 -3.67 20.50
C ALA A 290 -5.41 -3.45 19.03
N VAL A 291 -6.10 -2.34 18.75
CA VAL A 291 -6.30 -1.85 17.38
C VAL A 291 -4.94 -1.47 16.77
N THR A 292 -4.70 -1.94 15.55
CA THR A 292 -3.52 -1.64 14.73
C THR A 292 -3.95 -1.11 13.38
N THR A 293 -3.13 -0.28 12.72
CA THR A 293 -3.37 0.16 11.34
C THR A 293 -2.51 -0.59 10.32
N LEU A 294 -3.07 -0.75 9.12
CA LEU A 294 -2.50 -1.53 8.01
C LEU A 294 -1.58 -0.73 7.08
N GLY A 295 -1.10 0.44 7.52
CA GLY A 295 -0.18 1.29 6.75
C GLY A 295 -0.75 1.81 5.42
N ARG A 296 0.15 2.10 4.47
CA ARG A 296 -0.22 2.76 3.20
C ARG A 296 -1.12 1.87 2.35
N GLY A 297 -2.23 2.43 1.89
CA GLY A 297 -3.26 1.70 1.13
C GLY A 297 -4.08 0.71 1.96
N GLY A 298 -4.06 0.79 3.30
CA GLY A 298 -4.66 -0.21 4.18
C GLY A 298 -6.15 -0.49 3.95
N SER A 299 -7.01 0.50 3.63
CA SER A 299 -8.42 0.22 3.29
C SER A 299 -8.56 -0.55 1.96
N ASP A 300 -7.62 -0.43 1.02
CA ASP A 300 -7.59 -1.27 -0.19
C ASP A 300 -7.11 -2.68 0.16
N LEU A 301 -6.15 -2.80 1.10
CA LEU A 301 -5.67 -4.10 1.60
C LEU A 301 -6.78 -4.87 2.32
N THR A 302 -7.59 -4.21 3.16
CA THR A 302 -8.77 -4.81 3.77
C THR A 302 -9.69 -5.43 2.71
N ALA A 303 -9.94 -4.71 1.61
CA ALA A 303 -10.82 -5.16 0.54
C ALA A 303 -10.28 -6.40 -0.21
N THR A 304 -8.98 -6.44 -0.52
CA THR A 304 -8.38 -7.61 -1.16
C THR A 304 -8.21 -8.79 -0.21
N THR A 305 -7.95 -8.55 1.08
CA THR A 305 -7.94 -9.58 2.13
C THR A 305 -9.31 -10.23 2.29
N ILE A 306 -10.41 -9.46 2.31
CA ILE A 306 -11.78 -10.01 2.31
C ILE A 306 -12.03 -10.81 1.02
N GLY A 307 -11.60 -10.31 -0.13
CA GLY A 307 -11.66 -11.03 -1.41
C GLY A 307 -11.00 -12.42 -1.34
N LYS A 308 -9.73 -12.49 -0.91
CA LYS A 308 -8.97 -13.75 -0.74
C LYS A 308 -9.57 -14.65 0.35
N ALA A 309 -10.12 -14.06 1.43
CA ALA A 309 -10.74 -14.83 2.53
C ALA A 309 -12.03 -15.54 2.10
N LEU A 310 -12.90 -14.85 1.34
CA LEU A 310 -14.21 -15.37 0.95
C LEU A 310 -14.20 -16.08 -0.42
N GLY A 311 -13.14 -15.91 -1.22
CA GLY A 311 -13.01 -16.53 -2.56
C GLY A 311 -13.86 -15.85 -3.63
N LEU A 312 -13.97 -14.52 -3.57
CA LEU A 312 -14.94 -13.75 -4.37
C LEU A 312 -14.57 -13.59 -5.85
N ARG A 313 -15.58 -13.30 -6.67
CA ARG A 313 -15.48 -13.20 -8.14
C ARG A 313 -14.63 -12.01 -8.62
N GLU A 314 -14.78 -10.85 -7.99
CA GLU A 314 -13.93 -9.67 -8.23
C GLU A 314 -13.90 -8.73 -7.00
N ILE A 315 -12.84 -7.94 -6.90
CA ILE A 315 -12.67 -6.89 -5.89
C ILE A 315 -12.78 -5.52 -6.60
N GLN A 316 -13.80 -4.74 -6.29
CA GLN A 316 -14.04 -3.43 -6.88
C GLN A 316 -13.48 -2.32 -5.99
N VAL A 317 -12.61 -1.48 -6.55
CA VAL A 317 -12.12 -0.25 -5.91
C VAL A 317 -12.74 0.95 -6.63
N TRP A 318 -13.64 1.62 -5.93
CA TRP A 318 -14.37 2.77 -6.43
C TRP A 318 -13.60 4.07 -6.10
N LYS A 319 -13.35 4.86 -7.14
CA LYS A 319 -12.62 6.13 -7.12
C LYS A 319 -13.46 7.23 -7.80
N ASP A 320 -12.83 8.37 -8.10
CA ASP A 320 -13.45 9.54 -8.73
C ASP A 320 -13.09 9.67 -10.23
N VAL A 321 -12.43 8.67 -10.82
CA VAL A 321 -11.96 8.61 -12.21
C VAL A 321 -12.33 7.29 -12.89
N ASP A 322 -12.46 7.30 -14.22
CA ASP A 322 -12.87 6.15 -15.06
C ASP A 322 -11.76 5.09 -15.22
N GLY A 323 -11.34 4.51 -14.08
CA GLY A 323 -10.29 3.50 -14.01
C GLY A 323 -8.89 4.09 -13.80
N VAL A 324 -7.88 3.38 -14.29
CA VAL A 324 -6.49 3.82 -14.43
C VAL A 324 -6.32 4.42 -15.82
N LEU A 325 -5.60 5.54 -15.91
CA LEU A 325 -5.47 6.32 -17.13
C LEU A 325 -4.05 6.25 -17.70
N THR A 326 -3.89 6.55 -19.00
CA THR A 326 -2.60 6.59 -19.72
C THR A 326 -1.61 7.64 -19.19
N CYS A 327 -2.08 8.60 -18.39
CA CYS A 327 -1.30 9.60 -17.67
C CYS A 327 -2.21 10.29 -16.64
N ASP A 328 -1.67 11.20 -15.82
CA ASP A 328 -2.48 12.04 -14.93
C ASP A 328 -3.33 13.03 -15.75
N PRO A 329 -4.68 13.04 -15.62
CA PRO A 329 -5.54 13.95 -16.36
C PRO A 329 -5.40 15.42 -15.93
N ASN A 330 -4.80 15.69 -14.76
CA ASN A 330 -4.43 17.03 -14.31
C ASN A 330 -3.15 17.56 -14.99
N ILE A 331 -2.38 16.68 -15.66
CA ILE A 331 -1.27 17.06 -16.53
C ILE A 331 -1.76 17.17 -17.97
N TYR A 332 -2.43 16.13 -18.49
CA TYR A 332 -2.89 16.11 -19.87
C TYR A 332 -4.38 15.71 -20.00
N PRO A 333 -5.28 16.63 -20.41
CA PRO A 333 -6.73 16.38 -20.43
C PRO A 333 -7.22 15.27 -21.37
N HIS A 334 -6.43 14.87 -22.37
CA HIS A 334 -6.77 13.77 -23.30
C HIS A 334 -6.28 12.39 -22.81
N ALA A 335 -5.98 12.25 -21.52
CA ALA A 335 -5.71 10.97 -20.88
C ALA A 335 -6.85 9.95 -21.14
N LYS A 336 -6.49 8.75 -21.60
CA LYS A 336 -7.43 7.69 -22.00
C LYS A 336 -7.49 6.62 -20.91
N THR A 337 -8.64 5.98 -20.71
CA THR A 337 -8.75 4.81 -19.81
C THR A 337 -7.97 3.63 -20.38
N VAL A 338 -7.13 3.02 -19.54
CA VAL A 338 -6.49 1.74 -19.81
C VAL A 338 -7.47 0.63 -19.40
N PRO A 339 -8.05 -0.16 -20.30
CA PRO A 339 -9.13 -1.09 -19.96
C PRO A 339 -8.64 -2.33 -19.18
N TYR A 340 -7.40 -2.75 -19.42
CA TYR A 340 -6.81 -3.96 -18.84
C TYR A 340 -5.38 -3.70 -18.37
N LEU A 341 -5.00 -4.22 -17.20
CA LEU A 341 -3.65 -4.16 -16.65
C LEU A 341 -3.25 -5.53 -16.08
N THR A 342 -1.96 -5.83 -16.08
CA THR A 342 -1.41 -6.86 -15.18
C THR A 342 -1.20 -6.31 -13.77
N PHE A 343 -1.15 -7.20 -12.77
CA PHE A 343 -0.74 -6.83 -11.40
C PHE A 343 0.67 -6.21 -11.35
N GLU A 344 1.55 -6.54 -12.29
CA GLU A 344 2.92 -5.99 -12.36
C GLU A 344 2.92 -4.55 -12.90
N GLU A 345 2.20 -4.28 -14.01
CA GLU A 345 1.99 -2.91 -14.49
C GLU A 345 1.32 -2.04 -13.42
N ALA A 346 0.27 -2.54 -12.76
CA ALA A 346 -0.41 -1.83 -11.68
C ALA A 346 0.52 -1.55 -10.48
N THR A 347 1.47 -2.45 -10.20
CA THR A 347 2.46 -2.30 -9.12
C THR A 347 3.47 -1.19 -9.43
N GLU A 348 4.07 -1.19 -10.62
CA GLU A 348 5.00 -0.12 -11.02
C GLU A 348 4.26 1.23 -11.13
N LEU A 349 3.03 1.25 -11.67
CA LEU A 349 2.19 2.46 -11.76
C LEU A 349 1.98 3.10 -10.39
N ALA A 350 1.57 2.30 -9.41
CA ALA A 350 1.33 2.75 -8.05
C ALA A 350 2.60 3.24 -7.34
N TYR A 351 3.74 2.59 -7.58
CA TYR A 351 5.01 2.94 -6.96
C TYR A 351 5.52 4.33 -7.40
N PHE A 352 5.40 4.66 -8.69
CA PHE A 352 5.79 5.98 -9.21
C PHE A 352 4.75 7.10 -8.99
N GLY A 353 3.64 6.79 -8.32
CA GLY A 353 2.67 7.79 -7.85
C GLY A 353 1.39 7.93 -8.66
N ALA A 354 1.14 7.07 -9.65
CA ALA A 354 -0.19 7.02 -10.27
C ALA A 354 -1.24 6.58 -9.23
N GLN A 355 -2.45 7.11 -9.31
CA GLN A 355 -3.51 6.85 -8.31
C GLN A 355 -4.18 5.47 -8.48
N VAL A 356 -3.38 4.40 -8.43
CA VAL A 356 -3.77 2.98 -8.53
C VAL A 356 -3.95 2.39 -7.12
N LEU A 357 -3.99 1.07 -6.94
CA LEU A 357 -3.89 0.42 -5.63
C LEU A 357 -2.42 0.38 -5.17
N HIS A 358 -2.14 0.56 -3.89
CA HIS A 358 -0.78 0.43 -3.34
C HIS A 358 -0.24 -1.02 -3.54
N PRO A 359 1.05 -1.24 -3.87
CA PRO A 359 1.57 -2.59 -4.12
C PRO A 359 1.28 -3.61 -3.01
N GLN A 360 1.35 -3.18 -1.76
CA GLN A 360 1.03 -4.01 -0.59
C GLN A 360 -0.42 -4.50 -0.59
N SER A 361 -1.38 -3.69 -1.04
CA SER A 361 -2.80 -4.08 -1.09
C SER A 361 -3.12 -5.03 -2.24
N MET A 362 -2.28 -5.12 -3.28
CA MET A 362 -2.48 -6.10 -4.35
C MET A 362 -1.97 -7.51 -4.01
N ARG A 363 -1.20 -7.71 -2.92
CA ARG A 363 -0.67 -9.03 -2.51
C ARG A 363 -1.78 -10.10 -2.38
N PRO A 364 -2.87 -9.90 -1.60
CA PRO A 364 -3.89 -10.95 -1.43
C PRO A 364 -4.64 -11.28 -2.72
N ALA A 365 -4.89 -10.28 -3.56
CA ALA A 365 -5.58 -10.45 -4.85
C ALA A 365 -4.71 -11.24 -5.85
N ARG A 366 -3.41 -10.92 -5.95
CA ARG A 366 -2.44 -11.65 -6.77
C ARG A 366 -2.24 -13.11 -6.30
N GLU A 367 -2.24 -13.34 -5.00
CA GLU A 367 -2.10 -14.68 -4.42
C GLU A 367 -3.34 -15.55 -4.62
N GLY A 368 -4.55 -15.01 -4.39
CA GLY A 368 -5.82 -15.70 -4.64
C GLY A 368 -6.27 -15.73 -6.11
N ASP A 369 -5.51 -15.09 -7.00
CA ASP A 369 -5.82 -14.87 -8.42
C ASP A 369 -7.14 -14.14 -8.71
N ILE A 370 -7.57 -13.27 -7.79
CA ILE A 370 -8.85 -12.58 -7.86
C ILE A 370 -8.69 -11.26 -8.64
N PRO A 371 -9.44 -11.03 -9.74
CA PRO A 371 -9.37 -9.79 -10.49
C PRO A 371 -9.76 -8.56 -9.65
N VAL A 372 -9.01 -7.47 -9.81
CA VAL A 372 -9.30 -6.18 -9.15
C VAL A 372 -9.80 -5.20 -10.21
N ARG A 373 -10.97 -4.60 -10.00
CA ARG A 373 -11.56 -3.62 -10.92
C ARG A 373 -11.55 -2.22 -10.32
N VAL A 374 -10.90 -1.26 -10.99
CA VAL A 374 -10.96 0.16 -10.62
C VAL A 374 -12.13 0.80 -11.37
N LYS A 375 -13.11 1.35 -10.64
CA LYS A 375 -14.34 1.96 -11.20
C LYS A 375 -14.53 3.41 -10.74
N ASN A 376 -15.28 4.20 -11.51
CA ASN A 376 -15.69 5.55 -11.10
C ASN A 376 -17.04 5.54 -10.39
N SER A 377 -17.09 6.16 -9.21
CA SER A 377 -18.33 6.43 -8.46
C SER A 377 -19.25 7.44 -9.18
N TYR A 378 -18.71 8.37 -9.95
CA TYR A 378 -19.50 9.32 -10.77
C TYR A 378 -20.00 8.73 -12.10
N ASN A 379 -19.37 7.65 -12.59
CA ASN A 379 -19.75 6.97 -13.84
C ASN A 379 -19.85 5.44 -13.64
N PRO A 380 -20.85 4.93 -12.90
CA PRO A 380 -20.90 3.51 -12.52
C PRO A 380 -21.06 2.53 -13.68
N LYS A 381 -21.44 3.03 -14.86
CA LYS A 381 -21.62 2.28 -16.11
C LYS A 381 -20.32 2.14 -16.93
N ALA A 382 -19.26 2.88 -16.60
CA ALA A 382 -17.96 2.65 -17.22
C ALA A 382 -17.42 1.25 -16.87
N PRO A 383 -16.73 0.56 -17.80
CA PRO A 383 -16.09 -0.72 -17.52
C PRO A 383 -14.95 -0.60 -16.50
N GLY A 384 -14.37 0.61 -16.42
CA GLY A 384 -13.19 0.91 -15.61
C GLY A 384 -11.94 0.23 -16.15
N THR A 385 -11.02 -0.08 -15.24
CA THR A 385 -9.83 -0.90 -15.53
C THR A 385 -9.92 -2.22 -14.79
N LEU A 386 -9.68 -3.32 -15.49
CA LEU A 386 -9.57 -4.65 -14.88
C LEU A 386 -8.10 -5.06 -14.76
N ILE A 387 -7.66 -5.32 -13.52
CA ILE A 387 -6.31 -5.75 -13.17
C ILE A 387 -6.33 -7.27 -12.93
N THR A 388 -5.46 -8.01 -13.62
CA THR A 388 -5.39 -9.48 -13.63
C THR A 388 -3.94 -9.98 -13.55
N ARG A 389 -3.72 -11.30 -13.50
CA ARG A 389 -2.36 -11.89 -13.61
C ARG A 389 -1.75 -11.70 -15.00
N GLN A 390 -2.54 -11.90 -16.04
CA GLN A 390 -2.15 -11.83 -17.45
C GLN A 390 -3.26 -11.17 -18.27
N ARG A 391 -2.88 -10.56 -19.39
CA ARG A 391 -3.76 -9.97 -20.40
C ARG A 391 -3.14 -10.15 -21.78
N ASP A 392 -3.92 -9.91 -22.84
CA ASP A 392 -3.41 -9.74 -24.19
C ASP A 392 -2.41 -8.57 -24.24
N MET A 393 -1.25 -8.79 -24.86
CA MET A 393 -0.15 -7.84 -25.03
C MET A 393 0.15 -7.52 -26.50
N ASP A 394 -0.42 -8.26 -27.46
CA ASP A 394 -0.02 -8.25 -28.88
C ASP A 394 -0.10 -6.84 -29.49
N LYS A 395 -1.09 -6.06 -29.04
CA LYS A 395 -1.38 -4.71 -29.54
C LYS A 395 -0.91 -3.58 -28.62
N VAL A 396 -0.25 -3.88 -27.50
CA VAL A 396 0.14 -2.85 -26.52
C VAL A 396 1.64 -2.61 -26.55
N VAL A 397 2.00 -1.39 -26.97
CA VAL A 397 3.39 -0.89 -26.94
C VAL A 397 3.65 -0.20 -25.61
N LEU A 398 2.98 0.92 -25.35
CA LEU A 398 3.00 1.64 -24.09
C LEU A 398 1.62 1.56 -23.43
N THR A 399 1.59 1.39 -22.11
CA THR A 399 0.37 1.27 -21.31
C THR A 399 0.03 2.60 -20.63
N SER A 400 1.01 3.26 -19.99
CA SER A 400 0.81 4.54 -19.29
C SER A 400 2.14 5.26 -19.00
N ILE A 401 2.06 6.57 -18.77
CA ILE A 401 3.16 7.49 -18.45
C ILE A 401 2.90 8.10 -17.07
N VAL A 402 3.84 7.93 -16.14
CA VAL A 402 3.76 8.48 -14.77
C VAL A 402 4.79 9.60 -14.57
N LEU A 403 4.40 10.67 -13.88
CA LEU A 403 5.29 11.76 -13.48
C LEU A 403 5.44 11.81 -11.96
N LYS A 404 6.68 11.72 -11.45
CA LYS A 404 7.03 12.00 -10.05
C LYS A 404 7.89 13.27 -10.01
N SER A 405 7.26 14.40 -9.71
CA SER A 405 7.88 15.73 -9.61
C SER A 405 8.62 15.99 -8.29
N ASN A 406 9.46 17.02 -8.28
CA ASN A 406 10.24 17.49 -7.11
C ASN A 406 11.05 16.37 -6.42
N VAL A 407 11.71 15.54 -7.23
CA VAL A 407 12.65 14.50 -6.80
C VAL A 407 14.05 15.10 -6.61
N THR A 408 14.77 14.60 -5.62
CA THR A 408 16.21 14.89 -5.42
C THR A 408 17.05 13.74 -5.96
N MET A 409 18.05 14.06 -6.78
CA MET A 409 19.02 13.11 -7.30
C MET A 409 20.39 13.36 -6.66
N LEU A 410 21.08 12.28 -6.27
CA LEU A 410 22.48 12.30 -5.84
C LEU A 410 23.32 11.57 -6.89
N ASP A 411 24.42 12.19 -7.33
CA ASP A 411 25.46 11.53 -8.12
C ASP A 411 26.71 11.34 -7.26
N ILE A 412 27.15 10.10 -7.10
CA ILE A 412 28.15 9.64 -6.12
C ILE A 412 29.33 9.06 -6.90
N VAL A 413 30.39 9.85 -7.09
CA VAL A 413 31.52 9.53 -7.96
C VAL A 413 32.74 9.11 -7.12
N SER A 414 33.27 7.91 -7.35
CA SER A 414 34.49 7.44 -6.69
C SER A 414 35.29 6.50 -7.61
N THR A 415 36.51 6.90 -7.97
CA THR A 415 37.45 6.03 -8.71
C THR A 415 37.81 4.76 -7.95
N ARG A 416 37.53 4.70 -6.64
CA ARG A 416 37.66 3.52 -5.78
C ARG A 416 36.55 2.48 -5.99
N MET A 417 35.59 2.72 -6.90
CA MET A 417 34.58 1.74 -7.30
C MET A 417 35.12 0.73 -8.33
N LEU A 418 36.09 1.14 -9.17
CA LEU A 418 36.70 0.29 -10.20
C LEU A 418 37.36 -0.95 -9.59
N GLY A 419 36.83 -2.13 -9.92
CA GLY A 419 37.38 -3.43 -9.49
C GLY A 419 37.30 -3.70 -7.98
N GLN A 420 36.53 -2.92 -7.22
CA GLN A 420 36.39 -3.08 -5.77
C GLN A 420 34.98 -3.55 -5.38
N TYR A 421 34.91 -4.62 -4.61
CA TYR A 421 33.64 -5.10 -4.05
C TYR A 421 33.20 -4.26 -2.84
N GLY A 422 31.90 -4.26 -2.56
CA GLY A 422 31.32 -3.62 -1.39
C GLY A 422 31.27 -2.09 -1.40
N PHE A 423 31.62 -1.40 -2.50
CA PHE A 423 31.39 0.05 -2.61
C PHE A 423 29.90 0.37 -2.55
N LEU A 424 29.08 -0.29 -3.38
CA LEU A 424 27.61 -0.17 -3.35
C LEU A 424 27.03 -0.51 -1.97
N ALA A 425 27.54 -1.56 -1.32
CA ALA A 425 27.08 -1.96 0.01
C ALA A 425 27.30 -0.86 1.07
N ARG A 426 28.43 -0.14 1.02
CA ARG A 426 28.67 1.01 1.92
C ARG A 426 27.76 2.21 1.61
N VAL A 427 27.50 2.48 0.33
CA VAL A 427 26.57 3.55 -0.09
C VAL A 427 25.15 3.26 0.40
N PHE A 428 24.65 2.04 0.23
CA PHE A 428 23.31 1.67 0.69
C PHE A 428 23.20 1.51 2.21
N ALA A 429 24.27 1.10 2.91
CA ALA A 429 24.30 1.11 4.37
C ALA A 429 24.11 2.53 4.95
N ILE A 430 24.72 3.56 4.34
CA ILE A 430 24.52 4.96 4.77
C ILE A 430 23.06 5.41 4.58
N PHE A 431 22.39 4.97 3.51
CA PHE A 431 20.95 5.23 3.34
C PHE A 431 20.08 4.44 4.34
N GLU A 432 20.48 3.21 4.69
CA GLU A 432 19.80 2.36 5.69
C GLU A 432 19.93 2.95 7.12
N ASP A 433 21.15 3.30 7.55
CA ASP A 433 21.45 3.94 8.84
C ASP A 433 20.68 5.26 9.03
N LEU A 434 20.44 6.00 7.94
CA LEU A 434 19.68 7.27 7.93
C LEU A 434 18.18 7.08 7.62
N CYS A 435 17.70 5.84 7.48
CA CYS A 435 16.31 5.47 7.16
C CYS A 435 15.74 6.04 5.83
N ILE A 436 16.60 6.37 4.85
CA ILE A 436 16.21 7.02 3.60
C ILE A 436 15.90 6.00 2.50
N SER A 437 14.80 6.24 1.78
CA SER A 437 14.36 5.39 0.68
C SER A 437 14.87 5.91 -0.66
N VAL A 438 15.54 5.03 -1.41
CA VAL A 438 15.96 5.26 -2.80
C VAL A 438 14.87 4.69 -3.74
N ASP A 439 14.54 5.44 -4.79
CA ASP A 439 13.57 5.04 -5.84
C ASP A 439 14.29 4.34 -7.02
N CYS A 440 15.11 5.10 -7.76
CA CYS A 440 15.82 4.66 -8.95
C CYS A 440 17.34 4.64 -8.69
N VAL A 441 18.03 3.72 -9.35
CA VAL A 441 19.49 3.57 -9.30
C VAL A 441 20.03 3.39 -10.72
N ALA A 442 21.14 4.06 -11.02
CA ALA A 442 21.97 3.85 -12.20
C ALA A 442 23.45 3.83 -11.79
N THR A 443 24.28 3.11 -12.55
CA THR A 443 25.71 2.94 -12.26
C THR A 443 26.55 3.08 -13.52
N SER A 444 27.65 3.83 -13.44
CA SER A 444 28.79 3.71 -14.34
C SER A 444 29.89 2.85 -13.69
N GLU A 445 31.07 2.77 -14.32
CA GLU A 445 32.24 2.10 -13.77
C GLU A 445 32.86 2.84 -12.56
N VAL A 446 32.53 4.12 -12.39
CA VAL A 446 33.10 5.03 -11.37
C VAL A 446 32.07 5.85 -10.59
N SER A 447 30.78 5.75 -10.91
CA SER A 447 29.72 6.51 -10.24
C SER A 447 28.43 5.72 -10.02
N VAL A 448 27.69 6.15 -9.02
CA VAL A 448 26.34 5.68 -8.69
C VAL A 448 25.43 6.90 -8.65
N SER A 449 24.42 6.94 -9.51
CA SER A 449 23.42 8.00 -9.52
C SER A 449 22.11 7.43 -8.95
N VAL A 450 21.55 8.07 -7.93
CA VAL A 450 20.36 7.61 -7.21
C VAL A 450 19.34 8.73 -7.07
N SER A 451 18.05 8.39 -7.06
CA SER A 451 16.96 9.32 -6.74
C SER A 451 16.31 8.96 -5.40
N LEU A 452 16.07 9.96 -4.56
CA LEU A 452 15.49 9.77 -3.22
C LEU A 452 13.97 9.99 -3.24
N ASP A 453 13.21 9.18 -2.52
CA ASP A 453 11.75 9.38 -2.40
C ASP A 453 11.43 10.68 -1.65
N PRO A 454 10.72 11.64 -2.28
CA PRO A 454 10.11 12.75 -1.59
C PRO A 454 9.31 12.31 -0.35
N SER A 455 8.48 11.27 -0.45
CA SER A 455 7.34 11.07 0.47
C SER A 455 7.70 10.61 1.89
N LYS A 456 8.97 10.28 2.16
CA LYS A 456 9.52 10.05 3.52
C LYS A 456 10.34 11.24 4.06
N ILE A 457 10.81 12.13 3.19
CA ILE A 457 11.51 13.36 3.56
C ILE A 457 10.47 14.43 3.97
N TRP A 458 9.42 14.63 3.16
CA TRP A 458 8.40 15.68 3.41
C TRP A 458 7.42 15.39 4.57
N SER A 459 7.55 14.29 5.31
CA SER A 459 6.78 14.03 6.54
C SER A 459 7.41 14.65 7.80
N ARG A 460 8.48 15.44 7.65
CA ARG A 460 9.14 16.22 8.71
C ARG A 460 9.17 17.70 8.32
N GLU A 461 9.42 18.59 9.28
CA GLU A 461 9.44 20.04 9.02
C GLU A 461 10.53 20.43 8.01
N LEU A 462 10.28 21.48 7.21
CA LEU A 462 11.19 21.98 6.15
C LEU A 462 12.63 22.21 6.63
N ILE A 463 12.82 22.60 7.90
CA ILE A 463 14.13 22.82 8.52
C ILE A 463 14.89 21.51 8.72
N GLN A 464 14.18 20.45 9.09
CA GLN A 464 14.75 19.13 9.35
C GLN A 464 15.16 18.44 8.05
N GLN A 465 14.40 18.63 6.98
CA GLN A 465 14.69 18.09 5.63
C GLN A 465 16.03 18.58 5.06
N ALA A 466 16.34 19.86 5.23
CA ALA A 466 17.62 20.42 4.81
C ALA A 466 18.78 19.77 5.59
N SER A 467 18.65 19.72 6.93
CA SER A 467 19.64 19.08 7.81
C SER A 467 19.83 17.59 7.54
N GLU A 468 18.79 16.88 7.10
CA GLU A 468 18.87 15.45 6.72
C GLU A 468 19.62 15.27 5.39
N LEU A 469 19.31 16.07 4.36
CA LEU A 469 20.01 16.02 3.08
C LEU A 469 21.48 16.42 3.19
N ASP A 470 21.79 17.45 3.98
CA ASP A 470 23.17 17.89 4.22
C ASP A 470 23.98 16.78 4.94
N HIS A 471 23.40 16.13 5.97
CA HIS A 471 24.03 15.03 6.70
C HIS A 471 24.27 13.79 5.81
N VAL A 472 23.38 13.49 4.87
CA VAL A 472 23.59 12.43 3.86
C VAL A 472 24.79 12.73 2.97
N VAL A 473 24.94 13.98 2.54
CA VAL A 473 26.09 14.42 1.74
C VAL A 473 27.38 14.31 2.58
N GLU A 474 27.39 14.80 3.82
CA GLU A 474 28.55 14.70 4.73
C GLU A 474 29.01 13.24 4.98
N GLU A 475 28.08 12.28 5.14
CA GLU A 475 28.44 10.86 5.29
C GLU A 475 28.99 10.25 3.99
N LEU A 476 28.37 10.54 2.84
CA LEU A 476 28.80 10.02 1.54
C LEU A 476 30.12 10.63 1.05
N GLU A 477 30.42 11.90 1.38
CA GLU A 477 31.68 12.58 1.03
C GLU A 477 32.91 11.94 1.70
N LYS A 478 32.73 11.16 2.77
CA LYS A 478 33.80 10.38 3.40
C LYS A 478 34.34 9.26 2.50
N ILE A 479 33.57 8.84 1.49
CA ILE A 479 33.89 7.70 0.60
C ILE A 479 33.90 8.03 -0.90
N ALA A 480 33.33 9.17 -1.30
CA ALA A 480 33.10 9.57 -2.69
C ALA A 480 33.11 11.11 -2.85
N ILE A 481 33.02 11.60 -4.08
CA ILE A 481 32.62 12.98 -4.40
C ILE A 481 31.12 12.95 -4.66
N VAL A 482 30.34 13.78 -3.97
CA VAL A 482 28.89 13.81 -4.05
C VAL A 482 28.42 15.04 -4.82
N ARG A 483 27.32 14.91 -5.57
CA ARG A 483 26.63 16.03 -6.21
C ARG A 483 25.14 15.93 -5.97
N LEU A 484 24.59 16.88 -5.24
CA LEU A 484 23.16 16.96 -4.92
C LEU A 484 22.43 17.83 -5.96
N LEU A 485 21.38 17.27 -6.56
CA LEU A 485 20.63 17.84 -7.68
C LEU A 485 19.13 17.79 -7.39
N GLN A 486 18.58 18.88 -6.85
CA GLN A 486 17.15 19.08 -6.58
C GLN A 486 16.36 19.46 -7.86
N GLN A 487 15.04 19.62 -7.73
CA GLN A 487 14.15 20.07 -8.82
C GLN A 487 14.25 19.18 -10.07
N ARG A 488 14.30 17.86 -9.85
CA ARG A 488 14.22 16.84 -10.90
C ARG A 488 12.84 16.20 -10.91
N ALA A 489 12.50 15.58 -12.02
CA ALA A 489 11.34 14.72 -12.12
C ALA A 489 11.72 13.36 -12.70
N ILE A 490 11.07 12.31 -12.22
CA ILE A 490 11.09 10.99 -12.85
C ILE A 490 9.87 10.91 -13.77
N ILE A 491 10.09 10.59 -15.04
CA ILE A 491 9.07 10.14 -15.98
C ILE A 491 9.23 8.64 -16.14
N SER A 492 8.24 7.87 -15.70
CA SER A 492 8.23 6.40 -15.81
C SER A 492 7.31 5.98 -16.95
N LEU A 493 7.90 5.31 -17.94
CA LEU A 493 7.20 4.73 -19.09
C LEU A 493 6.87 3.27 -18.78
N ILE A 494 5.57 2.94 -18.69
CA ILE A 494 5.11 1.60 -18.35
C ILE A 494 4.42 0.99 -19.56
N GLY A 495 4.91 -0.17 -20.03
CA GLY A 495 4.50 -0.78 -21.30
C GLY A 495 5.07 -2.19 -21.53
N ASN A 496 4.97 -2.69 -22.76
CA ASN A 496 5.47 -4.01 -23.12
C ASN A 496 7.01 -4.02 -23.22
N VAL A 497 7.66 -4.75 -22.32
CA VAL A 497 9.12 -4.92 -22.28
C VAL A 497 9.69 -5.60 -23.54
N GLU A 498 8.90 -6.44 -24.22
CA GLU A 498 9.29 -7.08 -25.47
C GLU A 498 9.46 -6.07 -26.62
N GLN A 499 8.72 -4.96 -26.56
CA GLN A 499 8.81 -3.85 -27.52
C GLN A 499 9.68 -2.70 -27.01
N SER A 500 10.52 -2.93 -26.00
CA SER A 500 11.35 -1.89 -25.35
C SER A 500 12.22 -1.08 -26.32
N SER A 501 12.79 -1.71 -27.36
CA SER A 501 13.53 -0.99 -28.41
C SER A 501 12.68 0.09 -29.11
N LEU A 502 11.41 -0.22 -29.45
CA LEU A 502 10.49 0.71 -30.09
C LEU A 502 10.07 1.84 -29.12
N ILE A 503 9.87 1.51 -27.84
CA ILE A 503 9.56 2.48 -26.78
C ILE A 503 10.73 3.47 -26.60
N LEU A 504 11.96 2.97 -26.53
CA LEU A 504 13.16 3.82 -26.40
C LEU A 504 13.39 4.66 -27.66
N GLU A 505 13.15 4.12 -28.85
CA GLU A 505 13.34 4.82 -30.12
C GLU A 505 12.31 5.97 -30.30
N LYS A 506 11.01 5.71 -30.10
CA LYS A 506 9.97 6.75 -30.10
C LYS A 506 10.24 7.83 -29.04
N THR A 507 10.58 7.42 -27.82
CA THR A 507 10.98 8.33 -26.73
C THR A 507 12.17 9.20 -27.13
N GLY A 508 13.20 8.63 -27.74
CA GLY A 508 14.37 9.36 -28.25
C GLY A 508 14.04 10.38 -29.33
N ARG A 509 13.10 10.06 -30.24
CA ARG A 509 12.58 11.03 -31.23
C ARG A 509 11.89 12.21 -30.54
N VAL A 510 11.05 11.96 -29.53
CA VAL A 510 10.33 13.00 -28.77
C VAL A 510 11.29 13.89 -27.98
N LEU A 511 12.21 13.30 -27.21
CA LEU A 511 13.24 14.03 -26.45
C LEU A 511 14.03 14.98 -27.34
N ARG A 512 14.47 14.50 -28.51
CA ARG A 512 15.19 15.30 -29.51
C ARG A 512 14.34 16.42 -30.11
N LYS A 513 13.03 16.20 -30.34
CA LYS A 513 12.08 17.21 -30.84
C LYS A 513 11.82 18.31 -29.80
N SER A 514 11.70 17.94 -28.53
CA SER A 514 11.46 18.86 -27.42
C SER A 514 12.72 19.53 -26.87
N GLY A 515 13.92 19.07 -27.26
CA GLY A 515 15.21 19.60 -26.78
C GLY A 515 15.57 19.24 -25.34
N VAL A 516 14.87 18.27 -24.74
CA VAL A 516 15.02 17.92 -23.31
C VAL A 516 16.15 16.91 -23.13
N ASN A 517 17.09 17.23 -22.23
CA ASN A 517 18.21 16.36 -21.90
C ASN A 517 17.85 15.43 -20.73
N VAL A 518 17.87 14.11 -20.97
CA VAL A 518 17.77 13.10 -19.91
C VAL A 518 19.09 13.03 -19.15
N GLN A 519 19.02 13.04 -17.82
CA GLN A 519 20.18 13.04 -16.93
C GLN A 519 20.54 11.64 -16.41
N MET A 520 19.53 10.77 -16.28
CA MET A 520 19.67 9.40 -15.82
C MET A 520 18.55 8.54 -16.42
N ILE A 521 18.89 7.30 -16.78
CA ILE A 521 17.96 6.27 -17.28
C ILE A 521 18.09 5.07 -16.34
N SER A 522 16.97 4.47 -15.95
CA SER A 522 16.92 3.26 -15.13
C SER A 522 15.86 2.31 -15.67
N GLN A 523 16.27 1.12 -16.11
CA GLN A 523 15.40 0.05 -16.62
C GLN A 523 15.82 -1.27 -15.96
N GLY A 524 14.84 -2.01 -15.43
CA GLY A 524 15.08 -3.34 -14.85
C GLY A 524 15.05 -4.45 -15.90
N ALA A 525 15.91 -5.46 -15.75
CA ALA A 525 16.12 -6.54 -16.73
C ALA A 525 14.89 -7.41 -17.09
N SER A 526 13.76 -7.27 -16.37
CA SER A 526 12.50 -7.95 -16.67
C SER A 526 11.27 -7.11 -16.32
N LYS A 527 11.44 -5.81 -16.07
CA LYS A 527 10.34 -4.92 -15.65
C LYS A 527 9.64 -4.29 -16.85
N VAL A 528 8.32 -4.13 -16.73
CA VAL A 528 7.46 -3.33 -17.63
C VAL A 528 7.72 -1.82 -17.60
N ASN A 529 8.71 -1.35 -16.82
CA ASN A 529 8.95 0.05 -16.52
C ASN A 529 10.35 0.52 -16.97
N MET A 530 10.39 1.72 -17.59
CA MET A 530 11.59 2.48 -17.94
C MET A 530 11.50 3.89 -17.34
N SER A 531 12.34 4.18 -16.35
CA SER A 531 12.36 5.48 -15.66
C SER A 531 13.43 6.41 -16.25
N LEU A 532 13.05 7.65 -16.55
CA LEU A 532 13.88 8.73 -17.09
C LEU A 532 13.91 9.90 -16.11
N ILE A 533 15.08 10.47 -15.82
CA ILE A 533 15.20 11.66 -14.96
C ILE A 533 15.51 12.90 -15.79
N VAL A 534 14.69 13.93 -15.62
CA VAL A 534 14.77 15.23 -16.33
C VAL A 534 14.66 16.40 -15.35
N HIS A 535 14.82 17.64 -15.82
CA HIS A 535 14.47 18.83 -15.03
C HIS A 535 12.94 18.91 -14.82
N ASP A 536 12.51 19.29 -13.63
CA ASP A 536 11.09 19.38 -13.28
C ASP A 536 10.33 20.45 -14.11
N SER A 537 11.05 21.48 -14.58
CA SER A 537 10.55 22.51 -15.52
C SER A 537 10.04 21.94 -16.84
N ASP A 538 10.70 20.91 -17.35
CA ASP A 538 10.51 20.38 -18.70
C ASP A 538 9.51 19.21 -18.69
N ALA A 539 9.29 18.62 -17.51
CA ALA A 539 8.73 17.30 -17.37
C ALA A 539 7.25 17.20 -17.77
N LYS A 540 6.44 18.23 -17.50
CA LYS A 540 5.02 18.25 -17.92
C LYS A 540 4.87 18.31 -19.43
N ALA A 541 5.53 19.27 -20.08
CA ALA A 541 5.52 19.39 -21.54
C ALA A 541 6.11 18.14 -22.23
N LEU A 542 7.08 17.47 -21.61
CA LEU A 542 7.59 16.19 -22.10
C LEU A 542 6.56 15.04 -21.93
N VAL A 543 5.82 14.98 -20.83
CA VAL A 543 4.71 14.00 -20.65
C VAL A 543 3.62 14.22 -21.69
N GLU A 544 3.22 15.47 -21.97
CA GLU A 544 2.26 15.81 -23.02
C GLU A 544 2.75 15.37 -24.42
N ALA A 545 4.00 15.68 -24.76
CA ALA A 545 4.61 15.33 -26.05
C ALA A 545 4.84 13.82 -26.22
N LEU A 546 5.15 13.10 -25.14
CA LEU A 546 5.24 11.63 -25.13
C LEU A 546 3.84 11.01 -25.28
N HIS A 547 2.83 11.54 -24.58
CA HIS A 547 1.47 11.00 -24.66
C HIS A 547 0.93 11.09 -26.10
N GLN A 548 1.08 12.24 -26.75
CA GLN A 548 0.74 12.41 -28.17
C GLN A 548 1.43 11.36 -29.06
N ALA A 549 2.76 11.21 -28.94
CA ALA A 549 3.55 10.31 -29.78
C ALA A 549 3.31 8.80 -29.56
N PHE A 550 2.68 8.41 -28.45
CA PHE A 550 2.37 7.02 -28.11
C PHE A 550 0.89 6.65 -28.18
N PHE A 551 -0.02 7.61 -27.96
CA PHE A 551 -1.47 7.34 -27.84
C PHE A 551 -2.35 8.13 -28.82
N GLU A 552 -1.80 9.07 -29.60
CA GLU A 552 -2.58 9.91 -30.53
C GLU A 552 -2.02 9.93 -31.97
N ASP A 553 -0.69 10.00 -32.12
CA ASP A 553 -0.02 9.80 -33.41
C ASP A 553 -0.20 8.34 -33.87
N ASP A 554 -0.98 8.13 -34.94
CA ASP A 554 -1.41 6.82 -35.49
C ASP A 554 -0.26 5.94 -36.07
N VAL A 555 0.97 6.26 -35.71
CA VAL A 555 2.24 5.64 -36.07
C VAL A 555 2.47 4.34 -35.26
N LEU A 556 1.40 3.56 -35.08
CA LEU A 556 1.45 2.12 -34.78
C LEU A 556 1.19 1.31 -36.05
N SER A 557 0.39 1.86 -36.97
CA SER A 557 0.15 1.33 -38.32
C SER A 557 1.42 1.16 -39.18
N GLN A 558 2.51 1.88 -38.89
CA GLN A 558 3.76 1.74 -39.68
C GLN A 558 4.46 0.39 -39.46
N VAL A 559 4.36 -0.22 -38.27
CA VAL A 559 4.92 -1.56 -38.03
C VAL A 559 4.07 -2.64 -38.71
N GLU A 560 2.75 -2.44 -38.78
CA GLU A 560 1.85 -3.29 -39.59
C GLU A 560 2.15 -3.15 -41.10
N ALA A 561 2.41 -1.93 -41.57
CA ALA A 561 2.74 -1.65 -42.97
C ALA A 561 4.11 -2.22 -43.40
N GLU A 562 5.14 -2.14 -42.55
CA GLU A 562 6.45 -2.73 -42.85
C GLU A 562 6.41 -4.26 -42.83
N ASN A 563 5.69 -4.88 -41.88
CA ASN A 563 5.51 -6.33 -41.86
C ASN A 563 4.68 -6.86 -43.06
N LEU A 564 3.76 -6.05 -43.61
CA LEU A 564 3.02 -6.38 -44.84
C LEU A 564 3.84 -6.22 -46.14
N LEU A 565 5.07 -5.71 -46.07
CA LEU A 565 5.98 -5.55 -47.22
C LEU A 565 7.11 -6.60 -47.26
N VAL A 566 7.14 -7.53 -46.30
CA VAL A 566 8.18 -8.58 -46.16
C VAL A 566 7.57 -10.00 -46.07
N GLY A 567 6.27 -10.14 -46.37
CA GLY A 567 5.53 -11.41 -46.42
C GLY A 567 5.37 -11.98 -47.83
#